data_AF-A0A7K8NSI8-F1
#
_entry.id   AF-A0A7K8NSI8-F1
#
_cell.length_a   1.000
_cell.length_b   1.000
_cell.length_c   1.000
_cell.angle_alpha   90.00
_cell.angle_beta   90.00
_cell.angle_gamma   90.00
#
_symmetry.space_group_name_H-M   'P 1'
#
loop_
_entity.id
_entity.type
_entity.pdbx_description
1 polymer ?
#
loop_
_entity_poly.entity_id
_entity_poly.type
_entity_poly.pdbx_seq_one_letter_code
_entity_poly.pdbx_strand_id
1 'polypeptide(L)'
;CFPGFQTCVDQARTAAEEFVHIDCEIMDKRRRVLTRLFLGKATSVWRGNAASGQEALDEFPEVLLPGESRVGVSDCQPVHQEATQSRASALVVTCGTAKPDGSKQRYFKQSFLLRAQAPGKPAWRTAS
;
A
#
# COMPACT_ATOMS: atom_id res chain seq x y z
N CYS A 1 21.28 4.65 18.76
CA CYS A 1 21.32 3.21 18.46
C CYS A 1 20.31 2.91 17.37
N PHE A 2 20.77 2.37 16.24
CA PHE A 2 19.88 1.89 15.18
C PHE A 2 19.14 0.64 15.69
N PRO A 3 17.86 0.43 15.32
CA PRO A 3 17.24 -0.87 15.51
C PRO A 3 18.08 -1.93 14.78
N GLY A 4 18.21 -3.12 15.38
CA GLY A 4 18.88 -4.24 14.71
C GLY A 4 18.12 -4.63 13.44
N PHE A 5 18.81 -5.23 12.47
CA PHE A 5 18.20 -5.64 11.19
C PHE A 5 16.94 -6.50 11.39
N GLN A 6 16.98 -7.44 12.34
CA GLN A 6 15.82 -8.26 12.70
C GLN A 6 14.61 -7.41 13.11
N THR A 7 14.82 -6.35 13.90
CA THR A 7 13.76 -5.41 14.28
C THR A 7 13.14 -4.71 13.07
N CYS A 8 13.94 -4.35 12.07
CA CYS A 8 13.42 -3.77 10.82
C CYS A 8 12.59 -4.77 10.01
N VAL A 9 13.02 -6.03 9.96
CA VAL A 9 12.26 -7.12 9.32
C VAL A 9 10.93 -7.34 10.03
N ASP A 10 10.93 -7.44 11.36
CA ASP A 10 9.71 -7.64 12.14
C ASP A 10 8.74 -6.47 11.97
N GLN A 11 9.25 -5.22 11.97
CA GLN A 11 8.44 -4.03 11.72
C GLN A 11 7.83 -4.03 10.31
N ALA A 12 8.60 -4.40 9.28
CA ALA A 12 8.10 -4.48 7.91
C ALA A 12 7.01 -5.55 7.77
N ARG A 13 7.19 -6.71 8.41
CA ARG A 13 6.19 -7.79 8.44
C ARG A 13 4.89 -7.36 9.09
N THR A 14 4.94 -6.83 10.31
CA THR A 14 3.74 -6.36 11.01
C THR A 14 3.03 -5.27 10.21
N ALA A 15 3.78 -4.33 9.63
CA ALA A 15 3.21 -3.28 8.79
C ALA A 15 2.51 -3.84 7.55
N ALA A 16 3.11 -4.84 6.88
CA ALA A 16 2.52 -5.46 5.69
C ALA A 16 1.23 -6.22 6.01
N GLU A 17 1.24 -7.06 7.05
CA GLU A 17 0.07 -7.85 7.46
C GLU A 17 -1.13 -6.97 7.80
N GLU A 18 -0.92 -5.90 8.57
CA GLU A 18 -1.97 -4.94 8.91
C GLU A 18 -2.42 -4.11 7.70
N PHE A 19 -1.47 -3.57 6.93
CA PHE A 19 -1.75 -2.64 5.84
C PHE A 19 -2.52 -3.32 4.71
N VAL A 20 -2.12 -4.53 4.30
CA VAL A 20 -2.75 -5.24 3.18
C VAL A 20 -4.23 -5.54 3.47
N HIS A 21 -4.55 -5.88 4.71
CA HIS A 21 -5.92 -6.09 5.13
C HIS A 21 -6.74 -4.79 5.05
N ILE A 22 -6.19 -3.70 5.57
CA ILE A 22 -6.83 -2.38 5.57
C ILE A 22 -7.03 -1.85 4.14
N ASP A 23 -6.03 -1.97 3.28
CA ASP A 23 -6.07 -1.51 1.89
C ASP A 23 -7.18 -2.23 1.11
N CYS A 24 -7.25 -3.57 1.21
CA CYS A 24 -8.30 -4.35 0.57
C CYS A 24 -9.69 -3.99 1.11
N GLU A 25 -9.85 -3.86 2.44
CA GLU A 25 -11.14 -3.47 3.03
C GLU A 25 -11.59 -2.08 2.54
N ILE A 26 -10.66 -1.12 2.48
CA ILE A 26 -10.96 0.23 2.04
C ILE A 26 -11.23 0.27 0.53
N MET A 27 -10.46 -0.44 -0.30
CA MET A 27 -10.75 -0.54 -1.74
C MET A 27 -12.14 -1.10 -2.00
N ASP A 28 -12.50 -2.21 -1.35
CA ASP A 28 -13.75 -2.93 -1.63
C ASP A 28 -14.96 -2.18 -1.03
N LYS A 29 -14.85 -1.64 0.19
CA LYS A 29 -16.00 -1.11 0.95
C LYS A 29 -16.02 0.41 1.12
N ARG A 30 -14.87 1.09 1.05
CA ARG A 30 -14.73 2.50 1.46
C ARG A 30 -13.84 3.31 0.51
N ARG A 31 -13.90 3.06 -0.80
CA ARG A 31 -12.98 3.64 -1.80
C ARG A 31 -12.79 5.17 -1.72
N ARG A 32 -13.83 5.91 -1.32
CA ARG A 32 -13.79 7.38 -1.13
C ARG A 32 -12.74 7.85 -0.12
N VAL A 33 -12.31 6.98 0.81
CA VAL A 33 -11.27 7.32 1.80
C VAL A 33 -9.94 6.61 1.52
N LEU A 34 -9.81 5.93 0.37
CA LEU A 34 -8.58 5.23 -0.04
C LEU A 34 -7.37 6.17 -0.04
N THR A 35 -7.55 7.42 -0.45
CA THR A 35 -6.47 8.42 -0.49
C THR A 35 -5.89 8.75 0.87
N ARG A 36 -6.59 8.46 1.98
CA ARG A 36 -6.05 8.61 3.34
C ARG A 36 -4.92 7.64 3.66
N LEU A 37 -4.82 6.54 2.89
CA LEU A 37 -3.70 5.59 3.00
C LEU A 37 -2.42 6.13 2.34
N PHE A 38 -2.52 7.14 1.49
CA PHE A 38 -1.39 7.71 0.76
C PHE A 38 -0.77 8.90 1.48
N LEU A 39 0.52 9.12 1.26
CA LEU A 39 1.17 10.40 1.57
C LEU A 39 0.75 11.44 0.52
N GLY A 40 0.69 12.72 0.88
CA GLY A 40 0.24 13.78 -0.04
C GLY A 40 1.14 13.98 -1.29
N LYS A 41 2.36 13.44 -1.28
CA LYS A 41 3.29 13.42 -2.43
C LYS A 41 3.44 12.03 -3.06
N ALA A 42 2.55 11.09 -2.72
CA ALA A 42 2.64 9.74 -3.24
C ALA A 42 2.30 9.68 -4.72
N THR A 43 2.72 8.60 -5.36
CA THR A 43 2.39 8.28 -6.75
C THR A 43 1.71 6.91 -6.77
N SER A 44 0.64 6.77 -7.55
CA SER A 44 0.00 5.48 -7.81
C SER A 44 0.06 5.21 -9.32
N VAL A 45 0.38 3.97 -9.70
CA VAL A 45 0.34 3.53 -11.10
C VAL A 45 -0.67 2.40 -11.24
N TRP A 46 -1.77 2.67 -11.95
CA TRP A 46 -2.82 1.69 -12.20
C TRP A 46 -2.96 1.38 -13.68
N ARG A 47 -2.64 0.13 -14.04
CA ARG A 47 -2.68 -0.36 -15.43
C ARG A 47 -1.93 0.55 -16.42
N GLY A 48 -0.80 1.10 -15.98
CA GLY A 48 0.05 2.00 -16.77
C GLY A 48 -0.29 3.50 -16.65
N ASN A 49 -1.36 3.87 -15.95
CA ASN A 49 -1.73 5.27 -15.74
C ASN A 49 -1.21 5.76 -14.38
N ALA A 50 -0.39 6.80 -14.39
CA ALA A 50 0.20 7.38 -13.18
C ALA A 50 -0.66 8.53 -12.66
N ALA A 51 -0.94 8.53 -11.36
CA ALA A 51 -1.54 9.63 -10.61
C ALA A 51 -0.58 10.05 -9.50
N SER A 52 -0.17 11.31 -9.48
CA SER A 52 0.85 11.83 -8.55
C SER A 52 0.33 13.04 -7.77
N GLY A 53 0.51 13.02 -6.46
CA GLY A 53 0.05 14.09 -5.57
C GLY A 53 -1.42 13.95 -5.17
N GLN A 54 -1.79 14.65 -4.10
CA GLN A 54 -3.10 14.48 -3.45
C GLN A 54 -4.28 14.72 -4.40
N GLU A 55 -4.26 15.78 -5.22
CA GLU A 55 -5.35 16.13 -6.13
C GLU A 55 -5.63 14.99 -7.14
N ALA A 56 -4.59 14.48 -7.81
CA ALA A 56 -4.72 13.37 -8.75
C ALA A 56 -5.10 12.05 -8.07
N LEU A 57 -4.65 11.84 -6.82
CA LEU A 57 -5.02 10.68 -6.03
C LEU A 57 -6.48 10.76 -5.59
N ASP A 58 -7.04 11.93 -5.29
CA ASP A 58 -8.45 12.09 -4.88
C ASP A 58 -9.44 11.72 -5.98
N GLU A 59 -9.02 11.80 -7.25
CA GLU A 59 -9.80 11.31 -8.40
C GLU A 59 -9.62 9.80 -8.66
N PHE A 60 -8.55 9.19 -8.14
CA PHE A 60 -8.21 7.78 -8.38
C PHE A 60 -9.31 6.79 -7.98
N PRO A 61 -10.04 6.94 -6.86
CA PRO A 61 -11.11 6.01 -6.51
C PRO A 61 -12.28 5.98 -7.50
N GLU A 62 -12.50 7.06 -8.26
CA GLU A 62 -13.61 7.14 -9.20
C GLU A 62 -13.40 6.27 -10.45
N VAL A 63 -12.14 5.94 -10.77
CA VAL A 63 -11.80 5.03 -11.88
C VAL A 63 -11.71 3.57 -11.46
N LEU A 64 -11.86 3.28 -10.16
CA LEU A 64 -11.90 1.91 -9.64
C LEU A 64 -13.31 1.34 -9.75
N LEU A 65 -13.44 0.22 -10.47
CA LEU A 65 -14.67 -0.54 -10.46
C LEU A 65 -14.88 -1.16 -9.06
N PRO A 66 -16.08 -1.05 -8.47
CA PRO A 66 -16.40 -1.77 -7.23
C PRO A 66 -16.23 -3.27 -7.42
N GLY A 67 -15.95 -4.00 -6.35
CA GLY A 67 -15.81 -5.45 -6.40
C GLY A 67 -15.26 -6.03 -5.11
N GLU A 68 -14.98 -7.34 -5.14
CA GLU A 68 -14.33 -8.06 -4.05
C GLU A 68 -12.91 -8.47 -4.43
N SER A 69 -11.98 -8.21 -3.52
CA SER A 69 -10.58 -8.56 -3.64
C SER A 69 -10.22 -9.61 -2.61
N ARG A 70 -9.43 -10.61 -3.03
CA ARG A 70 -8.86 -11.61 -2.13
C ARG A 70 -7.36 -11.69 -2.36
N VAL A 71 -6.61 -11.34 -1.33
CA VAL A 71 -5.15 -11.51 -1.32
C VAL A 71 -4.84 -12.97 -1.01
N GLY A 72 -4.02 -13.59 -1.86
CA GLY A 72 -3.56 -14.97 -1.67
C GLY A 72 -2.16 -15.01 -1.06
N VAL A 73 -1.27 -14.14 -1.53
CA VAL A 73 0.13 -14.08 -1.08
C VAL A 73 0.51 -12.63 -0.82
N SER A 74 1.24 -12.41 0.27
CA SER A 74 1.90 -11.15 0.58
C SER A 74 3.34 -11.44 0.98
N ASP A 75 4.26 -10.62 0.50
CA ASP A 75 5.66 -10.61 0.89
C ASP A 75 6.08 -9.18 1.23
N CYS A 76 7.10 -9.02 2.07
CA CYS A 76 7.59 -7.70 2.45
C CYS A 76 9.08 -7.68 2.77
N GLN A 77 9.70 -6.52 2.54
CA GLN A 77 11.12 -6.30 2.77
C GLN A 77 11.35 -4.93 3.40
N PRO A 78 12.19 -4.80 4.45
CA PRO A 78 12.61 -3.50 4.93
C PRO A 78 13.46 -2.81 3.85
N VAL A 79 13.22 -1.51 3.64
CA VAL A 79 13.97 -0.73 2.65
C VAL A 79 15.18 -0.08 3.31
N HIS A 80 16.33 -0.12 2.62
CA HIS A 80 17.56 0.48 3.12
C HIS A 80 17.40 1.99 3.35
N GLN A 81 17.98 2.49 4.46
CA GLN A 81 17.75 3.86 4.93
C GLN A 81 18.27 4.95 3.99
N GLU A 82 19.32 4.65 3.21
CA GLU A 82 19.84 5.57 2.19
C GLU A 82 18.80 5.86 1.09
N ALA A 83 17.95 4.89 0.76
CA ALA A 83 16.89 5.06 -0.22
C ALA A 83 15.67 5.83 0.33
N THR A 84 15.60 6.03 1.65
CA THR A 84 14.39 6.51 2.33
C THR A 84 14.61 7.74 3.20
N GLN A 85 15.76 8.43 3.04
CA GLN A 85 16.12 9.60 3.85
C GLN A 85 16.04 9.28 5.36
N SER A 86 16.53 8.11 5.73
CA SER A 86 16.54 7.61 7.12
C SER A 86 15.16 7.41 7.75
N ARG A 87 14.08 7.31 6.95
CA ARG A 87 12.74 6.96 7.44
C ARG A 87 12.49 5.46 7.31
N ALA A 88 11.94 4.85 8.36
CA ALA A 88 11.51 3.46 8.32
C ALA A 88 10.49 3.26 7.19
N SER A 89 10.82 2.36 6.26
CA SER A 89 10.02 2.08 5.07
C SER A 89 10.02 0.57 4.78
N ALA A 90 8.94 0.08 4.21
CA ALA A 90 8.78 -1.32 3.84
C ALA A 90 8.25 -1.42 2.41
N LEU A 91 8.88 -2.27 1.60
CA LEU A 91 8.32 -2.70 0.32
C LEU A 91 7.38 -3.85 0.61
N VAL A 92 6.13 -3.75 0.16
CA VAL A 92 5.12 -4.80 0.29
C VAL A 92 4.68 -5.21 -1.10
N VAL A 93 4.63 -6.51 -1.38
CA VAL A 93 4.17 -7.05 -2.66
C VAL A 93 3.07 -8.06 -2.39
N THR A 94 1.92 -7.86 -2.99
CA THR A 94 0.77 -8.74 -2.85
C THR A 94 0.34 -9.29 -4.20
N CYS A 95 -0.17 -10.52 -4.17
CA CYS A 95 -0.80 -11.16 -5.31
C CYS A 95 -2.11 -11.80 -4.87
N GLY A 96 -3.10 -11.77 -5.74
CA GLY A 96 -4.42 -12.27 -5.40
C GLY A 96 -5.35 -12.29 -6.59
N THR A 97 -6.64 -12.33 -6.28
CA THR A 97 -7.69 -12.22 -7.29
C THR A 97 -8.65 -11.09 -6.96
N ALA A 98 -9.04 -10.33 -7.97
CA ALA A 98 -10.06 -9.29 -7.86
C ALA A 98 -11.22 -9.65 -8.78
N LYS A 99 -12.45 -9.46 -8.31
CA LYS A 99 -13.68 -9.62 -9.09
C LYS A 99 -14.45 -8.31 -9.07
N PRO A 100 -14.14 -7.37 -9.99
CA PRO A 100 -14.95 -6.18 -10.18
C PRO A 100 -16.36 -6.53 -10.65
N ASP A 101 -17.35 -5.75 -10.22
CA ASP A 101 -18.75 -5.91 -10.58
C ASP A 101 -18.94 -5.93 -12.10
N GLY A 102 -19.75 -6.86 -12.58
CA GLY A 102 -20.00 -7.04 -14.02
C GLY A 102 -18.80 -7.59 -14.81
N SER A 103 -17.71 -8.02 -14.16
CA SER A 103 -16.52 -8.54 -14.83
C SER A 103 -16.12 -9.95 -14.35
N LYS A 104 -15.33 -10.64 -15.17
CA LYS A 104 -14.72 -11.92 -14.77
C LYS A 104 -13.65 -11.67 -13.70
N GLN A 105 -13.53 -12.59 -12.74
CA GLN A 105 -12.42 -12.59 -11.78
C GLN A 105 -11.08 -12.62 -12.52
N ARG A 106 -10.12 -11.81 -12.07
CA ARG A 106 -8.78 -11.72 -12.62
C ARG A 106 -7.74 -11.79 -11.53
N TYR A 107 -6.55 -12.28 -11.87
CA TYR A 107 -5.39 -12.15 -11.01
C TYR A 107 -4.87 -10.72 -11.00
N PHE A 108 -4.39 -10.28 -9.85
CA PHE A 108 -3.69 -9.01 -9.72
C PHE A 108 -2.38 -9.21 -8.95
N LYS A 109 -1.44 -8.31 -9.23
CA LYS A 109 -0.24 -8.08 -8.44
C LYS A 109 -0.20 -6.60 -8.11
N GLN A 110 0.09 -6.27 -6.87
CA GLN A 110 0.21 -4.89 -6.41
C GLN A 110 1.45 -4.78 -5.53
N SER A 111 2.13 -3.64 -5.62
CA SER A 111 3.27 -3.33 -4.77
C SER A 111 3.07 -1.98 -4.13
N PHE A 112 3.47 -1.86 -2.87
CA PHE A 112 3.40 -0.63 -2.10
C PHE A 112 4.76 -0.34 -1.49
N LEU A 113 5.18 0.92 -1.55
CA LEU A 113 6.25 1.44 -0.72
C LEU A 113 5.63 2.12 0.50
N LEU A 114 5.56 1.42 1.61
CA LEU A 114 5.04 1.96 2.86
C LEU A 114 6.11 2.78 3.58
N ARG A 115 5.71 3.87 4.21
CA ARG A 115 6.57 4.72 5.03
C ARG A 115 5.91 5.01 6.37
N ALA A 116 6.68 4.84 7.44
CA ALA A 116 6.29 5.24 8.79
C ALA A 116 6.19 6.77 8.89
N GLN A 117 5.09 7.28 9.44
CA GLN A 117 4.93 8.72 9.62
C GLN A 117 5.60 9.27 10.88
N ALA A 118 5.69 8.48 11.95
CA ALA A 118 6.29 8.88 13.21
C ALA A 118 7.03 7.71 13.90
N PRO A 119 8.09 7.98 14.68
CA PRO A 119 8.73 6.98 15.52
C PRO A 119 7.79 6.48 16.64
N GLY A 120 7.87 5.19 17.00
CA GLY A 120 7.25 4.62 18.21
C GLY A 120 5.85 3.99 18.06
N LYS A 121 4.98 4.54 17.22
CA LYS A 121 3.72 3.92 16.75
C LYS A 121 3.47 4.34 15.31
N PRO A 122 4.18 3.75 14.34
CA PRO A 122 4.15 4.23 12.97
C PRO A 122 2.77 3.96 12.36
N ALA A 123 1.97 5.01 12.16
CA ALA A 123 0.94 4.97 11.15
C ALA A 123 1.65 4.88 9.80
N TRP A 124 1.50 3.74 9.11
CA TRP A 124 2.09 3.49 7.81
C TRP A 124 1.22 4.07 6.71
N ARG A 125 1.85 4.76 5.75
CA ARG A 125 1.18 5.29 4.56
C ARG A 125 1.96 4.95 3.31
N THR A 126 1.24 4.79 2.21
CA THR A 126 1.77 4.54 0.87
C THR A 126 2.51 5.77 0.35
N ALA A 127 3.78 5.60 0.02
CA ALA A 127 4.60 6.56 -0.70
C ALA A 127 4.58 6.30 -2.21
N SER A 128 4.44 5.03 -2.62
CA SER A 128 4.26 4.60 -4.02
C SER A 128 3.52 3.28 -4.10
#